data_AF-A0A938RDK6-F1
#
_entry.id   AF-A0A938RDK6-F1
#
_cell.length_a   1.000
_cell.length_b   1.000
_cell.length_c   1.000
_cell.angle_alpha   90.00
_cell.angle_beta   90.00
_cell.angle_gamma   90.00
#
_symmetry.space_group_name_H-M   'P 1'
#
loop_
_entity.id
_entity.type
_entity.pdbx_description
1 polymer ?
#
loop_
_entity_poly.entity_id
_entity_poly.type
_entity_poly.pdbx_seq_one_letter_code
_entity_poly.pdbx_strand_id
1 'polypeptide(L)'
;MGTGQQLQTGLTYFNERVFNYNNDLCLADRFYKPGSSTMESITLFVMQQMYNASWTFVFIGNYYTQIGKWMAVPSFTYMFADSGRLKGFRFDFGLKLYGGAKHKYAAQNGLSHTMDHKDSVILRLRYEF
;
A
#
# COMPACT_ATOMS: atom_id res chain seq x y z
N MET A 1 -1.39 -14.22 32.08
CA MET A 1 -0.96 -14.27 30.67
C MET A 1 -2.10 -13.74 29.83
N GLY A 2 -1.98 -12.52 29.30
CA GLY A 2 -3.07 -11.81 28.63
C GLY A 2 -3.35 -12.35 27.23
N THR A 3 -4.58 -12.80 27.00
CA THR A 3 -5.11 -13.28 25.71
C THR A 3 -5.50 -12.12 24.79
N GLY A 4 -4.60 -11.16 24.58
CA GLY A 4 -4.86 -9.98 23.77
C GLY A 4 -4.75 -10.28 22.28
N GLN A 5 -5.78 -10.84 21.66
CA GLN A 5 -5.94 -10.69 20.21
C GLN A 5 -6.31 -9.23 19.96
N GLN A 6 -5.37 -8.46 19.40
CA GLN A 6 -5.59 -7.05 19.09
C GLN A 6 -5.80 -6.90 17.59
N LEU A 7 -7.00 -6.46 17.21
CA LEU A 7 -7.36 -6.09 15.85
C LEU A 7 -7.36 -4.56 15.75
N GLN A 8 -6.60 -4.03 14.79
CA GLN A 8 -6.60 -2.62 14.44
C GLN A 8 -7.02 -2.49 12.99
N THR A 9 -8.01 -1.64 12.72
CA THR A 9 -8.47 -1.33 11.37
C THR A 9 -8.48 0.19 11.17
N GLY A 10 -8.18 0.62 9.96
CA GLY A 10 -8.18 2.03 9.58
C GLY A 10 -8.58 2.19 8.13
N LEU A 11 -9.50 3.11 7.86
CA LEU A 11 -9.84 3.53 6.51
C LEU A 11 -9.50 5.00 6.39
N THR A 12 -8.68 5.35 5.40
CA THR A 12 -8.27 6.71 5.13
C THR A 12 -8.71 7.09 3.72
N TYR A 13 -9.41 8.20 3.61
CA TYR A 13 -9.74 8.82 2.33
C TYR A 13 -8.92 10.09 2.17
N PHE A 14 -8.20 10.18 1.05
CA PHE A 14 -7.39 11.33 0.69
C PHE A 14 -7.93 11.94 -0.60
N ASN A 15 -8.18 13.24 -0.57
CA ASN A 15 -8.56 14.03 -1.73
C ASN A 15 -7.75 15.33 -1.72
N GLU A 16 -6.93 15.52 -2.74
CA GLU A 16 -6.22 16.76 -2.99
C GLU A 16 -6.71 17.36 -4.29
N ARG A 17 -6.98 18.66 -4.29
CA ARG A 17 -7.26 19.44 -5.49
C ARG A 17 -6.24 20.56 -5.58
N VAL A 18 -5.48 20.56 -6.67
CA VAL A 18 -4.54 21.63 -6.99
C VAL A 18 -5.17 22.50 -8.07
N PHE A 19 -5.44 23.75 -7.70
CA PHE A 19 -5.96 24.76 -8.62
C PHE A 19 -4.78 25.42 -9.34
N ASN A 20 -4.33 24.80 -10.43
CA ASN A 20 -3.26 25.36 -11.26
C ASN A 20 -3.81 26.54 -12.08
N TYR A 21 -3.32 27.74 -11.82
CA TYR A 21 -3.61 28.94 -12.60
C TYR A 21 -2.45 29.25 -13.56
N ASN A 22 -2.72 30.05 -14.60
CA ASN A 22 -1.75 30.35 -15.67
C ASN A 22 -0.44 31.01 -15.18
N ASN A 23 -0.40 31.52 -13.94
CA ASN A 23 0.78 32.15 -13.35
C ASN A 23 1.63 31.16 -12.53
N ASP A 24 1.18 29.91 -12.36
CA ASP A 24 1.88 28.92 -11.57
C ASP A 24 2.87 28.15 -12.46
N LEU A 25 4.13 28.04 -12.01
CA LEU A 25 5.15 27.21 -12.63
C LEU A 25 4.83 25.72 -12.39
N CYS A 26 3.96 25.16 -13.22
CA CYS A 26 3.66 23.73 -13.20
C CYS A 26 4.47 23.01 -14.28
N LEU A 27 5.11 21.90 -13.92
CA LEU A 27 5.67 20.96 -14.90
C LEU A 27 4.52 20.41 -15.76
N ALA A 28 4.60 20.61 -17.07
CA ALA A 28 3.59 20.15 -18.03
C ALA A 28 3.59 18.61 -18.13
N ASP A 29 2.89 17.95 -17.22
CA ASP A 29 2.63 16.51 -17.29
C ASP A 29 1.34 16.25 -18.10
N ARG A 30 1.20 15.04 -18.67
CA ARG A 30 0.11 14.61 -19.56
C ARG A 30 -1.28 14.62 -18.87
N PHE A 31 -1.32 14.80 -17.55
CA PHE A 31 -2.52 14.95 -16.72
C PHE A 31 -2.79 16.40 -16.29
N TYR A 32 -1.98 17.36 -16.71
CA TYR A 32 -2.18 18.77 -16.42
C TYR A 32 -3.44 19.29 -17.13
N LYS A 33 -4.44 19.68 -16.35
CA LYS A 33 -5.58 20.49 -16.81
C LYS A 33 -5.62 21.79 -15.99
N PRO A 34 -5.59 22.98 -16.64
CA PRO A 34 -5.80 24.25 -15.95
C PRO A 34 -7.08 24.19 -15.10
N GLY A 35 -6.97 24.57 -13.82
CA GLY A 35 -8.09 24.56 -12.87
C GLY A 35 -8.60 23.18 -12.42
N SER A 36 -7.97 22.06 -12.81
CA SER A 36 -8.42 20.72 -12.39
C SER A 36 -7.30 19.68 -12.43
N SER A 37 -6.35 19.78 -11.50
CA SER A 37 -5.56 18.63 -11.09
C SER A 37 -6.11 18.13 -9.77
N THR A 38 -6.55 16.88 -9.74
CA THR A 38 -7.08 16.27 -8.52
C THR A 38 -6.31 14.97 -8.30
N MET A 39 -5.99 14.63 -7.06
CA MET A 39 -5.45 13.34 -6.67
C MET A 39 -6.37 12.75 -5.60
N GLU A 40 -6.83 11.53 -5.82
CA GLU A 40 -7.77 10.88 -4.91
C GLU A 40 -7.33 9.43 -4.66
N SER A 41 -7.28 9.04 -3.39
CA SER A 41 -6.94 7.68 -2.98
C SER A 41 -7.69 7.24 -1.72
N ILE A 42 -8.07 5.97 -1.69
CA ILE A 42 -8.61 5.30 -0.51
C ILE A 42 -7.57 4.30 -0.02
N THR A 43 -7.19 4.37 1.25
CA THR A 43 -6.25 3.45 1.89
C THR A 43 -6.96 2.66 2.99
N LEU A 44 -6.84 1.34 2.95
CA LEU A 44 -7.29 0.43 3.99
C LEU A 44 -6.08 -0.16 4.72
N PHE A 45 -6.10 -0.09 6.05
CA PHE A 45 -5.12 -0.70 6.91
C PHE A 45 -5.81 -1.69 7.85
N VAL A 46 -5.32 -2.92 7.92
CA VAL A 46 -5.77 -3.92 8.89
C VAL A 46 -4.53 -4.57 9.50
N MET A 47 -4.47 -4.62 10.83
CA MET A 47 -3.45 -5.34 11.57
C MET A 47 -4.12 -6.25 12.60
N GLN A 48 -3.71 -7.51 12.65
CA GLN A 48 -4.18 -8.47 13.63
C GLN A 48 -2.99 -9.12 14.33
N GLN A 49 -2.88 -8.91 15.63
CA GLN A 49 -1.89 -9.55 16.47
C GLN A 49 -2.46 -10.83 17.09
N MET A 50 -1.65 -11.89 17.06
CA MET A 50 -2.00 -13.22 17.53
C MET A 50 -0.87 -13.77 18.41
N TYR A 51 -1.21 -14.66 19.34
CA TYR A 51 -0.24 -15.36 20.19
C TYR A 51 0.76 -14.41 20.89
N ASN A 52 0.23 -13.46 21.66
CA ASN A 52 1.03 -12.47 22.39
C ASN A 52 1.96 -11.64 21.48
N ALA A 53 1.44 -11.22 20.33
CA ALA A 53 2.15 -10.50 19.27
C ALA A 53 3.30 -11.26 18.58
N SER A 54 3.50 -12.55 18.90
CA SER A 54 4.49 -13.39 18.20
C SER A 54 4.15 -13.51 16.71
N TRP A 55 2.87 -13.56 16.37
CA TRP A 55 2.40 -13.53 14.98
C TRP A 55 1.59 -12.26 14.75
N THR A 56 1.92 -11.51 13.71
CA THR A 56 1.17 -10.33 13.31
C THR A 56 0.84 -10.42 11.83
N PHE A 57 -0.43 -10.36 11.50
CA PHE A 57 -0.89 -10.13 10.13
C PHE A 57 -1.07 -8.63 9.91
N VAL A 58 -0.56 -8.12 8.78
CA VAL A 58 -0.73 -6.73 8.35
C VAL A 58 -1.18 -6.73 6.90
N PHE A 59 -2.30 -6.08 6.62
CA PHE A 59 -2.81 -5.84 5.29
C PHE A 59 -2.87 -4.33 5.02
N ILE A 60 -2.31 -3.92 3.89
CA ILE A 60 -2.37 -2.54 3.40
C ILE A 60 -2.97 -2.56 2.00
N GLY A 61 -4.13 -1.95 1.81
CA GLY A 61 -4.79 -1.77 0.53
C GLY A 61 -4.81 -0.30 0.12
N ASN A 62 -4.60 -0.01 -1.15
CA ASN A 62 -4.75 1.33 -1.72
C ASN A 62 -5.57 1.23 -3.01
N TYR A 63 -6.52 2.15 -3.18
CA TYR A 63 -7.31 2.32 -4.39
C TYR A 63 -7.17 3.75 -4.90
N TYR A 64 -6.71 3.91 -6.13
CA TYR A 64 -6.56 5.19 -6.81
C TYR A 64 -7.76 5.35 -7.75
N THR A 65 -8.75 6.12 -7.32
CA THR A 65 -10.08 6.20 -7.96
C THR A 65 -10.00 6.69 -9.40
N GLN A 66 -9.14 7.67 -9.68
CA GLN A 66 -9.07 8.33 -10.99
C GLN A 66 -8.47 7.46 -12.10
N ILE A 67 -7.44 6.70 -11.75
CA ILE A 67 -6.78 5.78 -12.68
C ILE A 67 -7.37 4.37 -12.61
N GLY A 68 -8.30 4.12 -11.68
CA GLY A 68 -8.92 2.82 -11.46
C GLY A 68 -7.93 1.72 -11.14
N LYS A 69 -6.81 2.05 -10.46
CA LYS A 69 -5.75 1.10 -10.08
C LYS A 69 -5.80 0.84 -8.58
N TRP A 70 -5.34 -0.35 -8.19
CA TRP A 70 -5.24 -0.75 -6.81
C TRP A 70 -3.91 -1.44 -6.51
N MET A 71 -3.54 -1.38 -5.24
CA MET A 71 -2.42 -2.11 -4.67
C MET A 71 -2.89 -2.80 -3.38
N ALA A 72 -2.52 -4.05 -3.18
CA ALA A 72 -2.77 -4.76 -1.94
C ALA A 72 -1.48 -5.40 -1.43
N VAL A 73 -1.24 -5.30 -0.13
CA VAL A 73 -0.05 -5.83 0.54
C VAL A 73 -0.46 -6.64 1.77
N PRO A 74 -0.89 -7.90 1.60
CA PRO A 74 -0.94 -8.84 2.72
C PRO A 74 0.48 -9.22 3.14
N SER A 75 0.74 -9.14 4.44
CA SER A 75 2.01 -9.52 5.04
C SER A 75 1.79 -10.21 6.38
N PHE A 76 2.62 -11.20 6.65
CA PHE A 76 2.71 -11.93 7.90
C PHE A 76 4.09 -11.70 8.50
N THR A 77 4.08 -11.37 9.78
CA THR A 77 5.27 -11.15 10.58
C THR A 77 5.31 -12.21 11.67
N TYR A 78 6.46 -12.82 11.86
CA TYR A 78 6.80 -13.59 13.05
C TYR A 78 7.87 -12.88 13.88
N MET A 79 7.60 -12.74 15.18
CA MET A 79 8.52 -12.19 16.17
C MET A 79 8.98 -13.31 17.09
N PHE A 80 10.30 -13.46 17.24
CA PHE A 80 10.92 -14.50 18.04
C PHE A 80 10.96 -14.15 19.54
N ALA A 81 9.83 -13.78 20.13
CA ALA A 81 9.73 -13.14 21.46
C ALA A 81 10.32 -13.96 22.63
N ASP A 82 10.20 -15.29 22.60
CA ASP A 82 10.61 -16.21 23.70
C ASP A 82 11.72 -17.20 23.33
N SER A 83 12.44 -16.95 22.25
CA SER A 83 13.40 -17.89 21.67
C SER A 83 14.81 -17.85 22.30
N GLY A 84 15.02 -17.06 23.36
CA GLY A 84 16.30 -16.88 24.05
C GLY A 84 17.38 -16.26 23.16
N ARG A 85 18.03 -17.08 22.31
CA ARG A 85 19.09 -16.68 21.37
C ARG A 85 18.60 -15.90 20.16
N LEU A 86 17.33 -16.10 19.75
CA LEU A 86 16.75 -15.39 18.60
C LEU A 86 15.84 -14.22 19.03
N LYS A 87 15.86 -13.85 20.32
CA LYS A 87 15.09 -12.72 20.83
C LYS A 87 15.55 -11.43 20.14
N GLY A 88 14.59 -10.66 19.62
CA GLY A 88 14.84 -9.46 18.82
C GLY A 88 14.80 -9.72 17.31
N PHE A 89 14.90 -10.97 16.85
CA PHE A 89 14.68 -11.26 15.43
C PHE A 89 13.19 -11.18 15.07
N ARG A 90 12.96 -10.69 13.86
CA ARG A 90 11.66 -10.58 13.21
C ARG A 90 11.79 -11.05 11.77
N PHE A 91 10.88 -11.92 11.36
CA PHE A 91 10.75 -12.38 9.98
C PHE A 91 9.44 -11.88 9.39
N ASP A 92 9.49 -11.25 8.23
CA ASP A 92 8.32 -10.79 7.48
C ASP A 92 8.26 -11.49 6.12
N PHE A 93 7.07 -11.99 5.80
CA PHE A 93 6.71 -12.54 4.51
C PHE A 93 5.47 -11.81 4.00
N GLY A 94 5.50 -11.28 2.79
CA GLY A 94 4.34 -10.61 2.22
C GLY A 94 4.30 -10.69 0.71
N LEU A 95 3.14 -10.37 0.17
CA LEU A 95 2.93 -10.26 -1.27
C LEU A 95 2.47 -8.85 -1.57
N LYS A 96 3.02 -8.26 -2.63
CA LYS A 96 2.60 -6.98 -3.16
C LYS A 96 1.89 -7.25 -4.47
N LEU A 97 0.60 -7.03 -4.47
CA LEU A 97 -0.29 -7.28 -5.58
C LEU A 97 -0.73 -5.95 -6.19
N TYR A 98 -0.80 -5.91 -7.51
CA TYR A 98 -1.32 -4.77 -8.24
C TYR A 98 -2.44 -5.18 -9.19
N GLY A 99 -3.41 -4.30 -9.36
CA GLY A 99 -4.40 -4.47 -10.40
C GLY A 99 -5.06 -3.17 -10.80
N GLY A 100 -5.96 -3.25 -11.77
CA GLY A 100 -6.72 -2.09 -12.20
C GLY A 100 -7.81 -2.47 -13.19
N ALA A 101 -8.77 -1.55 -13.38
CA ALA A 101 -9.84 -1.72 -14.34
C ALA A 101 -9.25 -1.83 -15.76
N LYS A 102 -9.50 -2.97 -16.43
CA LYS A 102 -9.06 -3.26 -17.81
C LYS A 102 -9.73 -2.38 -18.90
N HIS A 103 -10.49 -1.36 -18.53
CA HIS A 103 -11.31 -0.62 -19.49
C HIS A 103 -10.99 0.88 -19.57
N LYS A 104 -10.72 1.29 -20.81
CA LYS A 104 -10.69 2.64 -21.42
C LYS A 104 -9.40 3.46 -21.48
N TYR A 105 -8.41 3.33 -20.58
CA TYR A 105 -7.19 4.17 -20.69
C TYR A 105 -5.90 3.43 -21.09
N ALA A 106 -5.87 2.11 -20.99
CA ALA A 106 -4.74 1.27 -21.41
C ALA A 106 -4.55 1.20 -22.94
N ALA A 107 -5.64 1.31 -23.70
CA ALA A 107 -5.61 1.11 -25.16
C ALA A 107 -5.34 2.40 -25.97
N GLN A 108 -5.51 3.59 -25.38
CA GLN A 108 -5.47 4.86 -26.14
C GLN A 108 -4.15 5.63 -26.06
N ASN A 109 -3.27 5.28 -25.13
CA ASN A 109 -1.94 5.85 -25.04
C ASN A 109 -0.97 4.68 -24.88
N GLY A 110 -0.13 4.42 -25.89
CA GLY A 110 0.86 3.33 -25.96
C GLY A 110 1.96 3.31 -24.89
N LEU A 111 1.65 3.76 -23.68
CA LEU A 111 2.44 3.69 -22.45
C LEU A 111 1.87 2.62 -21.47
N SER A 112 0.83 1.88 -21.85
CA SER A 112 0.22 0.85 -20.99
C SER A 112 1.09 -0.40 -20.78
N HIS A 113 2.28 -0.46 -21.36
CA HIS A 113 3.20 -1.60 -21.24
C HIS A 113 4.29 -1.45 -20.18
N THR A 114 4.42 -0.28 -19.52
CA THR A 114 5.52 -0.05 -18.56
C THR A 114 5.19 -0.38 -17.11
N MET A 115 3.92 -0.69 -16.80
CA MET A 115 3.50 -1.19 -15.48
C MET A 115 2.79 -2.54 -15.57
N ASP A 116 3.13 -3.34 -16.59
CA ASP A 116 2.80 -4.76 -16.65
C ASP A 116 3.36 -5.46 -15.40
N HIS A 117 2.44 -5.78 -14.48
CA HIS A 117 2.43 -7.02 -13.70
C HIS A 117 3.73 -7.40 -12.97
N LYS A 118 4.30 -6.50 -12.16
CA LYS A 118 5.34 -6.89 -11.20
C LYS A 118 4.74 -7.05 -9.81
N ASP A 119 3.91 -8.08 -9.67
CA ASP A 119 3.63 -8.64 -8.35
C ASP A 119 4.97 -9.05 -7.74
N SER A 120 5.19 -8.68 -6.49
CA SER A 120 6.47 -8.91 -5.83
C SER A 120 6.28 -9.56 -4.48
N VAL A 121 7.22 -10.42 -4.11
CA VAL A 121 7.27 -11.01 -2.77
C VAL A 121 8.17 -10.15 -1.91
N ILE A 122 7.70 -9.87 -0.69
CA ILE A 122 8.45 -9.16 0.33
C ILE A 122 8.97 -10.23 1.30
N LEU A 123 10.29 -10.33 1.38
CA LEU A 123 10.98 -11.12 2.39
C LEU A 123 11.87 -10.18 3.17
N ARG A 124 11.71 -10.14 4.50
CA ARG A 124 12.55 -9.30 5.35
C ARG A 124 12.90 -10.04 6.62
N LEU A 125 14.19 -10.08 6.94
CA LEU A 125 14.68 -10.44 8.25
C LEU A 125 15.22 -9.16 8.91
N ARG A 126 14.80 -8.90 10.14
CA ARG A 126 15.21 -7.74 10.92
C ARG A 126 15.60 -8.17 12.33
N TYR A 127 16.53 -7.44 12.93
CA TYR A 127 16.81 -7.49 14.35
C TYR A 127 16.42 -6.15 15.00
N GLU A 128 15.65 -6.19 16.08
CA GLU A 128 15.23 -5.03 16.87
C GLU A 128 15.82 -5.18 18.30
N PHE A 129 16.51 -4.13 18.76
CA PHE A 129 17.22 -4.08 20.05
C PHE A 129 16.31 -3.64 21.20
#